data_AF-A0A1B6J5C0-F1
#
_entry.id   AF-A0A1B6J5C0-F1
#
_cell.length_a   1.000
_cell.length_b   1.000
_cell.length_c   1.000
_cell.angle_alpha   90.00
_cell.angle_beta   90.00
_cell.angle_gamma   90.00
#
_symmetry.space_group_name_H-M   'P 1'
#
loop_
_entity.id
_entity.type
_entity.pdbx_description
1 polymer ?
#
loop_
_entity_poly.entity_id
_entity_poly.type
_entity_poly.pdbx_seq_one_letter_code
_entity_poly.pdbx_strand_id
1 'polypeptide(L)'
;KCKKSTIILVDELDYLCNRRQDVVYNILDWPTKRSSALVVLTISNTMDLPERTLKGRVTSRMGLTRLVFQPYSHHQLREIVQDRLCDSTTFHPDAVQLV
;
A
#
# COMPACT_ATOMS: atom_id res chain seq x y z
N LYS A 1 -17.15 -19.81 -20.06
CA LYS A 1 -17.62 -18.90 -18.99
C LYS A 1 -16.58 -17.80 -18.80
N CYS A 2 -16.92 -16.52 -19.03
CA CYS A 2 -16.04 -15.41 -18.67
C CYS A 2 -15.85 -15.39 -17.15
N LYS A 3 -14.60 -15.51 -16.70
CA LYS A 3 -14.24 -15.51 -15.28
C LYS A 3 -14.28 -14.07 -14.79
N LYS A 4 -15.07 -13.77 -13.76
CA LYS A 4 -15.09 -12.43 -13.15
C LYS A 4 -13.75 -12.18 -12.47
N SER A 5 -13.13 -11.05 -12.77
CA SER A 5 -11.96 -10.60 -12.02
C SER A 5 -12.40 -10.13 -10.63
N THR A 6 -11.68 -10.56 -9.60
CA THR A 6 -11.89 -10.17 -8.20
C THR A 6 -10.70 -9.32 -7.77
N ILE A 7 -10.97 -8.22 -7.08
CA ILE A 7 -9.94 -7.37 -6.48
C ILE A 7 -10.07 -7.48 -4.97
N ILE A 8 -8.97 -7.82 -4.30
CA ILE A 8 -8.88 -7.82 -2.84
C ILE A 8 -7.94 -6.69 -2.44
N LEU A 9 -8.44 -5.78 -1.61
CA LEU A 9 -7.64 -4.77 -0.93
C LEU A 9 -7.48 -5.19 0.53
N VAL A 10 -6.24 -5.27 1.01
CA VAL A 10 -5.91 -5.54 2.40
C VAL A 10 -5.16 -4.36 2.96
N ASP A 11 -5.75 -3.67 3.92
CA ASP A 11 -5.07 -2.62 4.67
C ASP A 11 -4.36 -3.22 5.91
N GLU A 12 -3.36 -2.52 6.43
CA GLU A 12 -2.58 -2.92 7.61
C GLU A 12 -2.09 -4.38 7.55
N LEU A 13 -1.50 -4.79 6.41
CA LEU A 13 -1.06 -6.18 6.20
C LEU A 13 -0.04 -6.65 7.26
N ASP A 14 0.71 -5.74 7.85
CA ASP A 14 1.64 -6.00 8.95
C ASP A 14 0.94 -6.44 10.25
N TYR A 15 -0.34 -6.14 10.44
CA TYR A 15 -1.14 -6.71 11.54
C TYR A 15 -1.34 -8.23 11.37
N LEU A 16 -1.38 -8.73 10.13
CA LEU A 16 -1.49 -10.15 9.81
C LEU A 16 -0.14 -10.89 9.86
N CYS A 17 0.97 -10.18 10.05
CA CYS A 17 2.30 -10.76 10.18
C CYS A 17 2.53 -11.36 11.58
N ASN A 18 1.96 -12.54 11.81
CA ASN A 18 2.26 -13.37 12.98
C ASN A 18 3.59 -14.15 12.79
N ARG A 19 4.08 -14.89 13.81
CA ARG A 19 5.33 -15.68 13.72
C ARG A 19 5.33 -16.78 12.64
N ARG A 20 4.16 -17.27 12.24
CA ARG A 20 3.99 -18.37 11.26
C ARG A 20 3.79 -17.87 9.82
N GLN A 21 3.30 -16.63 9.66
CA GLN A 21 3.22 -15.88 8.40
C GLN A 21 2.44 -16.59 7.27
N ASP A 22 1.63 -17.58 7.63
CA ASP A 22 0.87 -18.46 6.76
C ASP A 22 -0.27 -17.71 6.05
N VAL A 23 -0.98 -16.83 6.75
CA VAL A 23 -2.07 -16.03 6.19
C VAL A 23 -1.57 -15.09 5.10
N VAL A 24 -0.51 -14.33 5.39
CA VAL A 24 0.09 -13.38 4.45
C VAL A 24 0.63 -14.10 3.21
N TYR A 25 1.32 -15.22 3.40
CA TYR A 25 1.78 -16.06 2.29
C TYR A 25 0.62 -16.51 1.39
N ASN A 26 -0.47 -17.00 1.97
CA ASN A 26 -1.61 -17.50 1.21
C ASN A 26 -2.28 -16.40 0.37
N ILE A 27 -2.51 -15.24 0.98
CA ILE A 27 -3.11 -14.07 0.30
C ILE A 27 -2.27 -13.66 -0.91
N LEU A 28 -0.95 -13.65 -0.76
CA LEU A 28 -0.01 -13.25 -1.81
C LEU A 28 0.25 -14.35 -2.85
N ASP A 29 0.06 -15.63 -2.51
CA ASP A 29 0.19 -16.77 -3.44
C ASP A 29 -1.05 -16.94 -4.33
N TRP A 30 -2.25 -16.61 -3.84
CA TRP A 30 -3.50 -16.74 -4.59
C TRP A 30 -3.50 -16.13 -6.01
N PRO A 31 -3.01 -14.89 -6.25
CA PRO A 31 -2.97 -14.32 -7.59
C PRO A 31 -2.05 -15.10 -8.54
N THR A 32 -1.02 -15.78 -8.03
CA THR A 32 -0.02 -16.51 -8.87
C THR A 32 -0.54 -17.83 -9.44
N LYS A 33 -1.69 -18.33 -8.99
CA LYS A 33 -2.25 -19.62 -9.43
C LYS A 33 -2.77 -19.50 -10.87
N ARG A 34 -2.46 -20.49 -11.73
CA ARG A 34 -2.73 -20.50 -13.20
C ARG A 34 -4.19 -20.29 -13.65
N SER A 35 -5.15 -20.25 -12.73
CA SER A 35 -6.55 -19.93 -13.05
C SER A 35 -7.11 -18.79 -12.21
N SER A 36 -6.29 -18.09 -11.42
CA SER A 36 -6.77 -16.97 -10.64
C SER A 36 -7.17 -15.82 -11.58
N ALA A 37 -8.36 -15.27 -11.38
CA ALA A 37 -8.72 -13.96 -11.90
C ALA A 37 -8.76 -13.02 -10.69
N LEU A 38 -7.63 -12.93 -9.99
CA LEU A 38 -7.51 -12.24 -8.71
C LEU A 38 -6.40 -11.20 -8.77
N VAL A 39 -6.72 -9.97 -8.38
CA VAL A 39 -5.76 -8.90 -8.11
C VAL A 39 -5.74 -8.67 -6.61
N VAL A 40 -4.55 -8.66 -6.03
CA VAL A 40 -4.36 -8.40 -4.59
C VAL A 40 -3.57 -7.10 -4.44
N LEU A 41 -4.16 -6.14 -3.74
CA LEU A 41 -3.54 -4.88 -3.35
C LEU A 41 -3.39 -4.89 -1.83
N THR A 42 -2.19 -4.60 -1.35
CA THR A 42 -1.89 -4.64 0.08
C THR A 42 -1.20 -3.36 0.52
N ILE A 43 -1.66 -2.79 1.64
CA ILE A 43 -1.11 -1.59 2.25
C ILE A 43 -0.50 -1.98 3.60
N SER A 44 0.67 -1.42 3.90
CA SER A 44 1.40 -1.65 5.15
C SER A 44 2.34 -0.48 5.39
N ASN A 45 2.52 -0.09 6.65
CA ASN A 45 3.48 0.94 7.04
C ASN A 45 4.91 0.40 7.02
N THR A 46 5.08 -0.89 7.30
CA THR A 46 6.38 -1.53 7.32
C THR A 46 6.78 -2.09 5.96
N MET A 47 8.04 -1.82 5.60
CA MET A 47 8.62 -2.13 4.31
C MET A 47 9.15 -3.58 4.19
N ASP A 48 9.35 -4.24 5.33
CA ASP A 48 10.12 -5.47 5.44
C ASP A 48 9.29 -6.74 5.19
N LEU A 49 8.02 -6.60 4.82
CA LEU A 49 7.09 -7.71 4.66
C LEU A 49 7.48 -8.77 3.62
N PRO A 50 8.20 -8.48 2.52
CA PRO A 50 8.66 -9.52 1.60
C PRO A 50 9.93 -10.23 2.11
N GLU A 51 10.82 -9.49 2.75
CA GLU A 51 12.17 -9.94 3.13
C GLU A 51 12.19 -10.73 4.45
N ARG A 52 11.31 -10.38 5.41
CA ARG A 52 11.19 -11.08 6.71
C ARG A 52 10.26 -12.28 6.67
N THR A 53 9.49 -12.47 5.60
CA THR A 53 8.26 -13.29 5.63
C THR A 53 8.21 -14.38 4.57
N LEU A 54 8.94 -14.23 3.47
CA LEU A 54 8.86 -15.16 2.34
C LEU A 54 10.18 -15.92 2.21
N LYS A 55 10.18 -17.22 2.59
CA LYS A 55 11.24 -18.16 2.19
C LYS A 55 11.43 -18.03 0.67
N GLY A 56 12.68 -17.91 0.19
CA GLY A 56 13.09 -17.47 -1.15
C GLY A 56 12.43 -18.10 -2.41
N ARG A 57 11.49 -19.04 -2.28
CA ARG A 57 10.65 -19.58 -3.35
C ARG A 57 9.45 -18.71 -3.76
N VAL A 58 9.05 -17.72 -2.94
CA VAL A 58 7.92 -16.81 -3.27
C VAL A 58 8.40 -15.40 -3.59
N THR A 59 9.50 -14.94 -3.02
CA THR A 59 10.17 -13.67 -3.38
C THR A 59 10.54 -13.61 -4.87
N SER A 60 10.83 -14.76 -5.50
CA SER A 60 11.13 -14.85 -6.93
C SER A 60 9.88 -14.83 -7.85
N ARG A 61 8.69 -15.15 -7.32
CA ARG A 61 7.42 -15.25 -8.09
C ARG A 61 6.47 -14.09 -7.82
N MET A 62 6.54 -13.53 -6.61
CA MET A 62 6.08 -12.18 -6.32
C MET A 62 7.06 -11.24 -6.99
N GLY A 63 6.83 -10.95 -8.26
CA GLY A 63 7.46 -9.80 -8.90
C GLY A 63 7.14 -8.59 -8.03
N LEU A 64 8.12 -8.15 -7.24
CA LEU A 64 8.74 -6.82 -7.09
C LEU A 64 7.91 -5.56 -7.43
N THR A 65 6.59 -5.64 -7.63
CA THR A 65 5.72 -4.50 -7.90
C THR A 65 5.31 -3.89 -6.57
N ARG A 66 6.27 -3.18 -5.98
CA ARG A 66 6.08 -2.44 -4.75
C ARG A 66 6.03 -0.96 -5.08
N LEU A 67 5.00 -0.29 -4.58
CA LEU A 67 4.91 1.16 -4.60
C LEU A 67 5.17 1.68 -3.19
N VAL A 68 6.14 2.59 -3.05
CA VAL A 68 6.45 3.24 -1.77
C VAL A 68 5.96 4.68 -1.84
N PHE A 69 5.01 5.01 -0.99
CA PHE A 69 4.58 6.39 -0.79
C PHE A 69 5.58 7.06 0.14
N GLN A 70 6.34 8.02 -0.40
CA GLN A 70 7.27 8.82 0.39
C GLN A 70 6.49 9.75 1.32
N PRO A 71 7.05 10.12 2.48
CA PRO A 71 6.48 11.19 3.30
C PRO A 71 6.37 12.47 2.46
N TYR A 72 5.32 13.25 2.71
CA TYR A 72 5.12 14.51 2.02
C TYR A 72 6.26 15.50 2.32
N SER A 73 6.72 16.19 1.28
CA SER A 73 7.61 17.35 1.47
C SER A 73 6.85 18.55 2.03
N HIS A 74 7.59 19.54 2.55
CA HIS A 74 7.02 20.83 2.99
C HIS A 74 6.10 21.45 1.94
N HIS A 75 6.56 21.45 0.68
CA HIS A 75 5.80 22.00 -0.44
C HIS A 75 4.52 21.20 -0.70
N GLN A 76 4.59 19.86 -0.67
CA GLN A 76 3.41 19.01 -0.89
C GLN A 76 2.39 19.16 0.24
N LEU A 77 2.85 19.25 1.50
CA LEU A 77 1.96 19.52 2.63
C LEU A 77 1.27 20.88 2.49
N ARG A 78 2.04 21.92 2.13
CA ARG A 78 1.51 23.26 1.85
C ARG A 78 0.45 23.23 0.75
N GLU A 79 0.75 22.58 -0.37
CA GLU A 79 -0.16 22.46 -1.51
C GLU A 79 -1.43 21.71 -1.15
N ILE A 80 -1.32 20.58 -0.43
CA ILE A 80 -2.47 19.82 0.07
C ILE A 80 -3.34 20.68 0.98
N VAL A 81 -2.73 21.42 1.92
CA VAL A 81 -3.48 22.27 2.84
C VAL A 81 -4.14 23.44 2.09
N GLN A 82 -3.44 24.08 1.16
CA GLN A 82 -3.99 25.15 0.33
C GLN A 82 -5.15 24.67 -0.54
N ASP A 83 -5.01 23.50 -1.19
CA ASP A 83 -6.06 22.88 -2.00
C ASP A 83 -7.30 22.53 -1.16
N ARG A 84 -7.11 22.07 0.09
CA ARG A 84 -8.21 21.81 1.03
C ARG A 84 -8.90 23.07 1.54
N LEU A 85 -8.16 24.18 1.64
CA LEU A 85 -8.68 25.47 2.11
C LEU A 85 -9.44 26.23 1.01
N CYS A 86 -9.26 25.86 -0.27
CA CYS A 86 -9.88 26.52 -1.43
C CYS A 86 -9.76 28.06 -1.34
N ASP A 87 -10.89 28.77 -1.48
CA ASP A 87 -11.04 30.24 -1.41
C ASP A 87 -11.32 30.75 0.02
N SER A 88 -11.10 29.93 1.05
CA SER A 88 -11.33 30.37 2.43
C SER A 88 -10.34 31.48 2.81
N THR A 89 -10.83 32.70 2.95
CA THR A 89 -10.05 33.87 3.41
C THR A 89 -9.75 33.86 4.91
N THR A 90 -10.09 32.76 5.61
CA THR A 90 -9.98 32.66 7.07
C THR A 90 -8.53 32.51 7.52
N PHE A 91 -7.66 31.93 6.68
CA PHE A 91 -6.26 31.70 7.00
C PHE A 91 -5.36 32.65 6.22
N HIS A 92 -4.42 33.31 6.91
CA HIS A 92 -3.38 34.07 6.24
C HIS A 92 -2.46 33.10 5.49
N PRO A 93 -2.06 33.38 4.23
CA PRO A 93 -1.21 32.48 3.43
C PRO A 93 0.09 32.08 4.12
N ASP A 94 0.66 32.98 4.93
CA ASP A 94 1.90 32.72 5.69
C ASP A 94 1.70 31.73 6.85
N ALA A 95 0.47 31.58 7.37
CA ALA A 95 0.19 30.62 8.44
C ALA A 95 0.35 29.17 7.96
N VAL A 96 0.12 28.91 6.66
CA VAL A 96 0.29 27.58 6.05
C VAL A 96 1.77 27.28 5.76
N GLN A 97 2.65 28.28 5.74
CA GLN A 97 4.09 28.08 5.51
C GLN A 97 4.87 27.72 6.77
N LEU A 98 4.33 28.00 7.95
CA LEU A 98 4.99 27.81 9.25
C LEU A 98 4.88 26.39 9.82
N VAL A 99 4.20 25.48 9.11
CA VAL A 99 4.06 24.06 9.48
C VAL A 99 5.22 23.24 8.95
#